data_AF-A0A2K0A6U1-F1
#
_entry.id   AF-A0A2K0A6U1-F1
#
_cell.length_a   1.000
_cell.length_b   1.000
_cell.length_c   1.000
_cell.angle_alpha   90.00
_cell.angle_beta   90.00
_cell.angle_gamma   90.00
#
_symmetry.space_group_name_H-M   'P 1'
#
loop_
_entity.id
_entity.type
_entity.pdbx_description
1 polymer ?
#
loop_
_entity_poly.entity_id
_entity_poly.type
_entity_poly.pdbx_seq_one_letter_code
_entity_poly.pdbx_strand_id
1 'polypeptide(L)' 'MTVLLDLIIKLFTFLLQSIGTIASFTPCTTYFDEPEVPEELTNAK' A
#
# COMPACT_ATOMS: atom_id res chain seq x y z
N MET A 1 3.03 -15.53 -30.92
CA MET A 1 1.95 -14.82 -30.19
C MET A 1 1.36 -13.77 -31.13
N THR A 2 0.04 -13.66 -31.23
CA THR A 2 -0.62 -12.71 -32.13
C THR A 2 -0.57 -11.29 -31.54
N VAL A 3 -0.57 -10.26 -32.40
CA VAL A 3 -0.53 -8.83 -32.00
C VAL A 3 -1.67 -8.49 -31.04
N LEU A 4 -2.85 -9.06 -31.25
CA LEU A 4 -4.02 -8.88 -30.37
C LEU A 4 -3.76 -9.40 -28.95
N LEU A 5 -3.11 -10.56 -28.84
CA LEU A 5 -2.83 -11.19 -27.55
C LEU A 5 -1.77 -10.40 -26.76
N ASP A 6 -0.76 -9.86 -27.45
CA ASP A 6 0.24 -8.97 -26.84
C ASP A 6 -0.39 -7.67 -26.31
N LEU A 7 -1.35 -7.11 -27.04
CA LEU A 7 -2.06 -5.89 -26.66
C LEU A 7 -2.95 -6.11 -25.41
N ILE A 8 -3.63 -7.26 -25.35
CA ILE A 8 -4.43 -7.66 -24.18
C ILE A 8 -3.53 -7.85 -22.96
N ILE A 9 -2.41 -8.58 -23.09
CA ILE A 9 -1.48 -8.77 -21.98
C ILE A 9 -0.95 -7.43 -21.46
N LYS A 10 -0.54 -6.53 -22.36
CA LYS A 10 -0.04 -5.18 -21.99
C LYS A 10 -1.08 -4.36 -21.23
N LEU A 11 -2.35 -4.43 -21.62
CA LEU A 11 -3.43 -3.75 -20.91
C LEU A 11 -3.55 -4.26 -19.47
N PHE A 12 -3.56 -5.58 -19.27
CA PHE A 12 -3.64 -6.16 -17.93
C PHE A 12 -2.40 -5.84 -17.10
N THR A 13 -1.20 -5.91 -17.68
CA THR A 13 0.04 -5.51 -17.00
C THR A 13 -0.02 -4.07 -16.52
N PHE A 14 -0.50 -3.15 -17.35
CA PHE A 14 -0.66 -1.74 -16.98
C PHE A 14 -1.64 -1.54 -15.80
N LEU A 15 -2.77 -2.23 -15.83
CA LEU A 15 -3.77 -2.17 -14.75
C LEU A 15 -3.23 -2.72 -13.43
N LEU A 16 -2.61 -3.91 -13.48
CA LEU A 16 -2.02 -4.58 -12.31
C LEU A 16 -0.87 -3.76 -11.72
N GLN A 17 -0.04 -3.15 -12.58
CA GLN A 17 1.05 -2.27 -12.15
C GLN A 17 0.53 -1.02 -11.45
N SER A 18 -0.51 -0.38 -12.00
CA SER A 18 -1.14 0.80 -11.40
C SER A 18 -1.72 0.48 -10.01
N ILE A 19 -2.42 -0.65 -9.87
CA ILE A 19 -2.97 -1.12 -8.59
C ILE A 19 -1.84 -1.41 -7.59
N GLY A 20 -0.77 -2.09 -8.03
CA GLY A 20 0.40 -2.38 -7.19
C GLY A 20 1.11 -1.11 -6.71
N THR A 21 1.21 -0.08 -7.56
CA THR A 21 1.79 1.22 -7.17
C THR A 21 0.94 1.93 -6.12
N ILE A 22 -0.39 1.93 -6.24
CA ILE A 22 -1.28 2.53 -5.25
C ILE A 22 -1.28 1.72 -3.94
N ALA A 23 -1.27 0.38 -4.03
CA ALA A 23 -1.24 -0.50 -2.86
C ALA A 23 0.12 -0.52 -2.16
N SER A 24 1.21 -0.15 -2.85
CA SER A 24 2.54 0.01 -2.25
C SER A 24 2.65 1.24 -1.34
N PHE A 25 1.63 2.12 -1.35
CA PHE A 25 1.58 3.22 -0.42
C PHE A 25 1.48 2.67 1.00
N THR A 26 2.51 2.91 1.79
CA THR A 26 2.66 2.33 3.13
C THR A 26 1.52 2.83 4.03
N PRO A 27 0.62 1.97 4.54
CA PRO A 27 -0.49 2.38 5.40
C PRO A 27 0.00 2.96 6.74
N CYS A 28 1.24 2.67 7.12
CA CYS A 28 1.87 3.21 8.31
C CYS A 28 2.33 4.67 8.17
N THR A 29 2.27 5.27 6.97
CA THR A 29 2.59 6.69 6.76
C THR A 29 1.49 7.63 7.25
N THR A 30 0.36 7.10 7.71
CA THR A 30 -0.71 7.87 8.34
C THR A 30 -0.92 7.49 9.81
N TYR A 31 -0.12 6.57 10.36
CA TYR A 31 -0.07 6.24 11.79
C TYR A 31 0.82 7.25 12.54
N PHE A 32 0.65 8.54 12.25
CA PHE A 32 1.42 9.63 12.87
C PHE A 32 0.83 10.14 14.19
N ASP A 33 -0.34 9.64 14.60
CA ASP A 33 -1.01 10.06 15.84
C ASP A 33 -1.43 8.85 16.68
N GLU A 34 -0.54 7.87 16.87
CA GLU A 34 -0.75 6.94 17.99
C GLU A 34 -0.56 7.78 19.27
N PRO A 35 -1.61 7.94 20.11
CA PRO A 35 -1.52 8.81 21.27
C PRO A 35 -0.36 8.34 22.15
N GLU A 36 0.51 9.27 22.55
CA GLU A 36 1.58 8.96 23.50
C GLU A 36 0.97 8.23 24.70
N VAL A 37 1.57 7.06 25.03
CA VAL A 37 1.07 6.21 26.10
C VAL A 37 0.99 7.06 27.38
N PRO A 38 -0.20 7.19 28.02
CA PRO A 38 -0.36 8.07 29.16
C PRO A 38 0.60 7.67 30.28
N GLU A 39 1.18 8.67 30.95
CA GLU A 39 2.21 8.48 31.98
C GLU A 39 1.76 7.53 33.10
N GLU A 40 0.44 7.45 33.35
CA GLU A 40 -0.17 6.54 34.33
C GLU A 40 0.01 5.06 33.99
N LEU A 41 0.14 4.71 32.70
CA LEU A 41 0.41 3.34 32.25
C LEU A 41 1.91 3.05 32.14
N THR A 42 2.72 4.07 31.80
CA THR A 42 4.19 3.94 31.70
C THR A 42 4.86 3.80 33.07
N ASN A 43 4.29 4.43 34.10
CA ASN A 43 4.85 4.46 35.46
C ASN A 43 4.24 3.41 36.41
N ALA A 44 3.48 2.44 35.90
CA ALA A 44 2.81 1.40 36.71
C ALA A 44 3.75 0.29 37.26
N LYS A 45 5.01 0.63 37.58
CA LYS A 45 6.00 -0.30 38.14
C LYS A 45 6.05 -0.24 39.67
#